data_AF-A0A6L7I578-F1
#
_entry.id   AF-A0A6L7I578-F1
#
_cell.length_a   1.000
_cell.length_b   1.000
_cell.length_c   1.000
_cell.angle_alpha   90.00
_cell.angle_beta   90.00
_cell.angle_gamma   90.00
#
_symmetry.space_group_name_H-M   'P 1'
#
loop_
_entity.id
_entity.type
_entity.pdbx_description
1 polymer ?
#
loop_
_entity_poly.entity_id
_entity_poly.type
_entity_poly.pdbx_seq_one_letter_code
_entity_poly.pdbx_strand_id
1 'polypeptide(L)'
;MRSIMAFAALLLTMTACTQVPQWTLFYYPDAAPGASAETLISQGELDQHISGYYQQLDQCLAKGAGMMKLSQTGRGSYLCGERCQRNEAGELECQRLEIPVSQ
;
A
#
# COMPACT_ATOMS: atom_id res chain seq x y z
N MET A 1 6.57 34.74 -34.42
CA MET A 1 5.78 33.48 -34.49
C MET A 1 6.60 32.22 -34.14
N ARG A 2 7.89 32.09 -34.53
CA ARG A 2 8.71 30.90 -34.21
C ARG A 2 8.96 30.66 -32.70
N SER A 3 9.11 31.71 -31.89
CA SER A 3 9.37 31.54 -30.44
C SER A 3 8.15 31.11 -29.61
N ILE A 4 6.92 31.32 -30.10
CA ILE A 4 5.70 30.98 -29.35
C ILE A 4 5.43 29.47 -29.41
N MET A 5 5.76 28.81 -30.53
CA MET A 5 5.63 27.36 -30.68
C MET A 5 6.57 26.58 -29.75
N ALA A 6 7.77 27.11 -29.47
CA ALA A 6 8.73 26.45 -28.60
C ALA A 6 8.26 26.40 -27.13
N PHE A 7 7.53 27.42 -26.68
CA PHE A 7 6.99 27.49 -25.32
C PHE A 7 5.79 26.55 -25.11
N ALA A 8 4.94 26.38 -26.13
CA ALA A 8 3.82 25.45 -26.09
C ALA A 8 4.27 23.98 -26.03
N ALA A 9 5.38 23.64 -26.70
CA ALA A 9 5.96 22.29 -26.65
C ALA A 9 6.54 21.93 -25.27
N LEU A 10 7.05 22.91 -24.51
CA LEU A 10 7.63 22.72 -23.18
C LEU A 10 6.56 22.49 -22.09
N LEU A 11 5.34 23.02 -22.28
CA LEU A 11 4.23 22.85 -21.35
C LEU A 11 3.59 21.45 -21.43
N LEU A 12 3.71 20.77 -22.57
CA LEU A 12 3.20 19.41 -22.79
C LEU A 12 4.03 18.32 -22.10
N THR A 13 5.24 18.62 -21.62
CA THR A 13 6.10 17.64 -20.94
C THR A 13 5.92 17.62 -19.41
N MET A 14 5.01 18.43 -18.86
CA MET A 14 4.81 18.62 -17.42
C MET A 14 3.52 17.99 -16.87
N THR A 15 3.03 16.90 -17.47
CA THR A 15 1.97 16.08 -16.86
C THR A 15 2.52 14.77 -16.32
N ALA A 16 3.48 14.85 -15.40
CA ALA A 16 3.76 13.72 -14.51
C ALA A 16 2.70 13.72 -13.39
N CYS A 17 1.45 13.41 -13.73
CA CYS A 17 0.44 13.09 -12.73
C CYS A 17 0.83 11.74 -12.11
N THR A 18 1.70 11.75 -11.10
CA THR A 18 1.90 10.59 -10.25
C THR A 18 0.59 10.37 -9.52
N GLN A 19 -0.24 9.43 -10.00
CA GLN A 19 -1.52 9.19 -9.35
C GLN A 19 -1.21 8.76 -7.91
N VAL A 20 -1.88 9.39 -6.94
CA VAL A 20 -1.63 9.13 -5.52
C VAL A 20 -2.04 7.68 -5.24
N PRO A 21 -1.15 6.83 -4.72
CA PRO A 21 -1.50 5.45 -4.40
C PRO A 21 -2.64 5.44 -3.38
N GLN A 22 -3.64 4.59 -3.63
CA GLN A 22 -4.82 4.49 -2.78
C GLN A 22 -4.68 3.38 -1.73
N TRP A 23 -3.72 2.48 -1.88
CA TRP A 23 -3.58 1.28 -1.05
C TRP A 23 -2.19 1.20 -0.44
N THR A 24 -2.12 0.90 0.85
CA THR A 24 -0.87 0.60 1.58
C THR A 24 -0.86 -0.87 1.96
N LEU A 25 0.19 -1.59 1.56
CA LEU A 25 0.42 -2.97 1.97
C LEU A 25 1.10 -2.98 3.35
N PHE A 26 0.50 -3.71 4.29
CA PHE A 26 1.11 -4.02 5.58
C PHE A 26 1.46 -5.49 5.61
N TYR A 27 2.73 -5.83 5.90
CA TYR A 27 3.21 -7.20 5.97
C TYR A 27 3.79 -7.54 7.33
N TYR A 28 3.37 -8.69 7.85
CA TYR A 28 3.71 -9.18 9.18
C TYR A 28 4.41 -10.53 9.01
N PRO A 29 5.75 -10.58 8.93
CA PRO A 29 6.50 -11.80 8.60
C PRO A 29 6.34 -12.91 9.64
N ASP A 30 6.18 -12.55 10.91
CA ASP A 30 6.14 -13.51 12.03
C ASP A 30 4.72 -13.93 12.43
N ALA A 31 3.72 -13.21 11.92
CA ALA A 31 2.32 -13.50 12.18
C ALA A 31 1.94 -14.91 11.67
N ALA A 32 1.00 -15.53 12.38
CA ALA A 32 0.39 -16.77 11.89
C ALA A 32 -0.28 -16.50 10.54
N PRO A 33 -0.18 -17.42 9.56
CA PRO A 33 -0.94 -17.32 8.32
C PRO A 33 -2.44 -17.21 8.58
N GLY A 34 -3.10 -16.27 7.90
CA GLY A 34 -4.55 -16.06 8.04
C GLY A 34 -4.97 -15.40 9.36
N ALA A 35 -4.05 -14.72 10.05
CA ALA A 35 -4.40 -13.92 11.22
C ALA A 35 -5.44 -12.85 10.85
N SER A 36 -6.40 -12.60 11.75
CA SER A 36 -7.43 -11.57 11.53
C SER A 36 -6.83 -10.18 11.51
N ALA A 37 -7.55 -9.22 10.93
CA ALA A 37 -7.15 -7.82 10.93
C ALA A 37 -6.94 -7.29 12.37
N GLU A 38 -7.84 -7.59 13.30
CA GLU A 38 -7.70 -7.17 14.70
C GLU A 38 -6.42 -7.71 15.35
N THR A 39 -6.10 -8.97 15.08
CA THR A 39 -4.89 -9.62 15.60
C THR A 39 -3.63 -8.96 15.04
N LEU A 40 -3.64 -8.58 13.76
CA LEU A 40 -2.50 -7.94 13.10
C LEU A 40 -2.32 -6.49 13.55
N ILE A 41 -3.40 -5.74 13.71
CA ILE A 41 -3.37 -4.36 14.22
C ILE A 41 -2.88 -4.32 15.68
N SER A 42 -3.18 -5.35 16.49
CA SER A 42 -2.70 -5.42 17.87
C SER A 42 -1.19 -5.70 18.01
N GLN A 43 -0.48 -6.06 16.93
CA GLN A 43 0.94 -6.40 16.97
C GLN A 43 1.89 -5.19 16.94
N GLY A 44 1.34 -3.97 16.86
CA GLY A 44 2.10 -2.73 16.87
C GLY A 44 1.46 -1.68 15.98
N GLU A 45 2.14 -0.54 15.86
CA GLU A 45 1.72 0.54 14.96
C GLU A 45 1.75 0.06 13.50
N LEU A 46 0.71 0.40 12.74
CA LEU A 46 0.59 0.02 11.32
C LEU A 46 1.81 0.47 10.50
N ASP A 47 2.38 1.63 10.81
CA ASP A 47 3.48 2.21 10.03
C ASP A 47 4.78 1.39 10.07
N GLN A 48 4.97 0.58 11.11
CA GLN A 48 6.11 -0.33 11.24
C GLN A 48 6.03 -1.52 10.27
N HIS A 49 4.84 -1.80 9.75
CA HIS A 49 4.57 -2.94 8.90
C HIS A 49 4.38 -2.57 7.42
N ILE A 50 4.52 -1.29 7.05
CA ILE A 50 4.39 -0.84 5.66
C ILE A 50 5.42 -1.53 4.77
N SER A 51 4.93 -2.20 3.73
CA SER A 51 5.75 -2.92 2.75
C SER A 51 5.52 -2.47 1.30
N GLY A 52 4.63 -1.50 1.07
CA GLY A 52 4.51 -0.86 -0.24
C GLY A 52 3.23 -0.05 -0.41
N TYR A 53 3.18 0.70 -1.52
CA TYR A 53 2.03 1.53 -1.89
C TYR A 53 1.58 1.20 -3.30
N TYR A 54 0.27 1.13 -3.52
CA TYR A 54 -0.33 0.63 -4.75
C TYR A 54 -1.53 1.46 -5.20
N GLN A 55 -1.74 1.51 -6.51
CA GLN A 55 -2.89 2.17 -7.13
C GLN A 55 -4.20 1.42 -6.84
N GLN A 56 -4.13 0.08 -6.92
CA GLN A 56 -5.30 -0.80 -6.94
C GLN A 56 -5.18 -1.87 -5.86
N LEU A 57 -6.32 -2.27 -5.29
CA LEU A 57 -6.40 -3.32 -4.27
C LEU A 57 -5.77 -4.63 -4.76
N ASP A 58 -6.09 -5.07 -5.97
CA ASP A 58 -5.59 -6.33 -6.52
C ASP A 58 -4.06 -6.38 -6.57
N GLN A 59 -3.41 -5.24 -6.86
CA GLN A 59 -1.95 -5.16 -6.85
C GLN A 59 -1.40 -5.30 -5.44
N CYS A 60 -2.03 -4.64 -4.46
CA CYS A 60 -1.66 -4.75 -3.06
C CYS A 60 -1.81 -6.20 -2.56
N LEU A 61 -2.96 -6.84 -2.82
CA LEU A 61 -3.23 -8.21 -2.41
C LEU A 61 -2.29 -9.21 -3.09
N ALA A 62 -2.05 -9.07 -4.39
CA ALA A 62 -1.15 -9.95 -5.13
C ALA A 62 0.30 -9.84 -4.62
N LYS A 63 0.73 -8.64 -4.22
CA LYS A 63 2.06 -8.43 -3.65
C LYS A 63 2.18 -9.03 -2.26
N GLY A 64 1.18 -8.84 -1.39
CA GLY A 64 1.13 -9.50 -0.09
C GLY A 64 1.16 -11.03 -0.19
N ALA A 65 0.37 -11.61 -1.11
CA ALA A 65 0.38 -13.06 -1.37
C ALA A 65 1.76 -13.54 -1.85
N GLY A 66 2.40 -12.76 -2.73
CA GLY A 66 3.76 -13.03 -3.18
C GLY A 66 4.77 -13.02 -2.04
N MET A 67 4.66 -12.07 -1.11
CA MET A 67 5.53 -12.00 0.07
C MET A 67 5.37 -13.21 0.97
N MET A 68 4.14 -13.65 1.24
CA MET A 68 3.90 -14.89 2.00
C MET A 68 4.51 -16.10 1.30
N LYS A 69 4.36 -16.23 -0.02
CA LYS A 69 4.94 -17.34 -0.79
C LYS A 69 6.47 -17.35 -0.76
N LEU A 70 7.09 -16.17 -0.70
CA LEU A 70 8.54 -16.01 -0.66
C LEU A 70 9.12 -16.05 0.76
N SER A 71 8.28 -16.12 1.80
CA SER A 71 8.76 -16.21 3.16
C SER A 71 9.47 -17.55 3.37
N GLN A 72 10.70 -17.51 3.90
CA GLN A 72 11.50 -18.72 4.11
C GLN A 72 10.86 -19.70 5.09
N THR A 73 9.99 -19.17 5.97
CA THR A 73 9.28 -19.92 7.00
C THR A 73 7.92 -20.43 6.52
N GLY A 74 7.43 -20.00 5.35
CA GLY A 74 6.05 -20.20 4.92
C GLY A 74 5.02 -19.53 5.84
N ARG A 75 5.47 -18.64 6.73
CA ARG A 75 4.65 -17.88 7.66
C ARG A 75 4.46 -16.44 7.19
N GLY A 76 3.59 -15.73 7.88
CA GLY A 76 3.30 -14.32 7.66
C GLY A 76 1.86 -14.08 7.27
N SER A 77 1.42 -12.85 7.45
CA SER A 77 0.11 -12.35 7.03
C SER A 77 0.24 -10.92 6.51
N TYR A 78 -0.76 -10.46 5.76
CA TYR A 78 -0.78 -9.11 5.23
C TYR A 78 -2.18 -8.51 5.22
N LEU A 79 -2.20 -7.17 5.16
CA LEU A 79 -3.37 -6.33 5.06
C LEU A 79 -3.17 -5.31 3.94
N CYS A 80 -4.25 -4.86 3.32
CA CYS A 80 -4.24 -3.73 2.42
C CYS A 80 -5.12 -2.61 2.99
N GLY A 81 -4.53 -1.47 3.33
CA GLY A 81 -5.27 -0.31 3.84
C GLY A 81 -5.55 0.73 2.77
N GLU A 82 -6.82 1.13 2.67
CA GLU A 82 -7.28 2.16 1.75
C GLU A 82 -7.06 3.56 2.36
N ARG A 83 -6.45 4.44 1.56
CA ARG A 83 -6.28 5.88 1.83
C ARG A 83 -5.75 6.16 3.24
N CYS A 84 -4.70 5.43 3.62
CA CYS A 84 -4.05 5.60 4.91
C CYS A 84 -3.39 6.98 5.02
N GLN A 85 -3.62 7.65 6.14
CA GLN A 85 -3.11 8.98 6.43
C GLN A 85 -2.77 9.11 7.92
N ARG A 86 -1.84 9.99 8.26
CA ARG A 86 -1.46 10.21 9.66
C ARG A 86 -2.50 11.13 10.32
N ASN A 87 -3.04 10.74 11.47
CA ASN A 87 -3.99 11.54 12.25
C ASN A 87 -3.27 12.63 13.07
N GLU A 88 -4.03 13.42 13.83
CA GLU A 88 -3.48 14.51 14.67
C GLU A 88 -2.54 14.01 15.79
N ALA A 89 -2.75 12.78 16.27
CA ALA A 89 -1.89 12.14 17.26
C ALA A 89 -0.57 11.63 16.64
N GLY A 90 -0.45 11.69 15.32
CA GLY A 90 0.71 11.16 14.63
C GLY A 90 0.60 9.66 14.35
N GLU A 91 -0.55 9.02 14.46
CA GLU A 91 -0.74 7.59 14.18
C GLU A 91 -1.25 7.38 12.76
N LEU A 92 -0.94 6.25 12.13
CA LEU A 92 -1.45 5.93 10.80
C LEU A 92 -2.86 5.34 10.89
N GLU A 93 -3.83 5.99 10.24
CA GLU A 93 -5.22 5.54 10.17
C GLU A 93 -5.63 5.33 8.71
N CYS A 94 -6.31 4.22 8.42
CA CYS A 94 -6.82 3.89 7.09
C CYS A 94 -8.34 3.95 7.07
N GLN A 95 -8.93 4.38 5.94
CA GLN A 95 -10.38 4.44 5.80
C GLN A 95 -11.03 3.05 5.86
N ARG A 96 -10.30 2.05 5.35
CA ARG A 96 -10.71 0.65 5.32
C ARG A 96 -9.49 -0.24 5.29
N LEU A 97 -9.59 -1.40 5.91
CA LEU A 97 -8.59 -2.47 5.85
C LEU A 97 -9.19 -3.68 5.16
N GLU A 98 -8.49 -4.21 4.17
CA GLU A 98 -8.84 -5.41 3.42
C GLU A 98 -7.89 -6.54 3.80
N ILE A 99 -8.47 -7.67 4.20
CA ILE A 99 -7.77 -8.94 4.44
C ILE A 99 -7.97 -9.84 3.21
N PRO A 100 -6.95 -10.61 2.79
CA PRO A 100 -7.14 -11.62 1.77
C PRO A 100 -8.17 -12.66 2.25
N VAL A 101 -9.25 -12.83 1.49
CA VAL A 101 -10.19 -13.94 1.72
C VAL A 101 -9.48 -15.21 1.30
N SER A 102 -9.30 -16.15 2.24
CA SER A 102 -8.78 -17.48 1.94
C SER A 102 -9.59 -18.11 0.79
N GLN A 103 -8.92 -18.36 -0.35
CA GLN A 103 -9.46 -19.22 -1.41
C GLN A 103 -9.06 -20.67 -1.16
#